data_AF-A0A7X6NUL8-F1
#
_entry.id   AF-A0A7X6NUL8-F1
#
_cell.length_a   1.000
_cell.length_b   1.000
_cell.length_c   1.000
_cell.angle_alpha   90.00
_cell.angle_beta   90.00
_cell.angle_gamma   90.00
#
_symmetry.space_group_name_H-M   'P 1'
#
loop_
_entity.id
_entity.type
_entity.pdbx_description
1 polymer ?
#
loop_
_entity_poly.entity_id
_entity_poly.type
_entity_poly.pdbx_seq_one_letter_code
_entity_poly.pdbx_strand_id
1 'polypeptide(L)' 'TDVVARTTTSALTYTGGHRLYGNVEGDLLWTFDRATSDVELQPYMWARLARA' A
#
# COMPACT_ATOMS: atom_id res chain seq x y z
N THR A 1 2.01 7.62 -4.48
CA THR A 1 1.60 8.69 -3.55
C THR A 1 2.59 9.81 -3.66
N ASP A 2 2.11 11.04 -3.76
CA ASP A 2 2.98 12.18 -4.09
C ASP A 2 3.49 12.93 -2.85
N VAL A 3 2.80 12.82 -1.71
CA VAL A 3 3.20 13.44 -0.43
C VAL A 3 3.04 12.46 0.72
N VAL A 4 4.06 12.42 1.58
CA VAL A 4 4.05 11.69 2.85
C VAL A 4 4.53 12.64 3.95
N ALA A 5 3.68 12.86 4.96
CA ALA A 5 4.06 13.52 6.21
C ALA A 5 3.89 12.53 7.36
N ARG A 6 4.87 12.48 8.26
CA ARG A 6 4.86 11.58 9.42
C ARG A 6 5.33 12.33 10.67
N THR A 7 4.82 11.94 11.83
CA THR A 7 5.28 12.51 13.10
C THR A 7 6.74 12.15 13.35
N THR A 8 7.44 12.98 14.14
CA THR A 8 8.84 12.74 14.51
C THR A 8 9.02 11.43 15.30
N THR A 9 7.98 10.98 15.99
CA THR A 9 7.94 9.75 16.79
C THR A 9 7.48 8.52 16.01
N SER A 10 7.23 8.64 14.71
CA SER A 10 6.78 7.51 13.89
C SER A 10 7.87 6.44 13.81
N ALA A 11 7.58 5.26 14.37
CA ALA A 11 8.49 4.11 14.37
C ALA A 11 8.76 3.57 12.95
N LEU A 12 7.76 3.65 12.06
CA LEU A 12 7.92 3.24 10.67
C LEU A 12 8.43 4.41 9.83
N THR A 13 9.56 4.22 9.17
CA THR A 13 10.16 5.17 8.22
C THR A 13 9.46 5.15 6.86
N TYR A 14 8.12 5.22 6.85
CA TYR A 14 7.32 5.18 5.62
C TYR A 14 7.65 6.37 4.72
N THR A 15 8.06 6.10 3.48
CA THR A 15 8.47 7.11 2.50
C THR A 15 7.51 7.19 1.32
N GLY A 16 6.77 6.13 1.01
CA GLY A 16 5.85 6.11 -0.12
C GLY A 16 5.09 4.80 -0.25
N GLY A 17 4.09 4.83 -1.12
CA GLY A 17 3.35 3.63 -1.47
C GLY A 17 2.53 3.79 -2.75
N HIS A 18 2.19 2.65 -3.33
CA HIS A 18 1.39 2.53 -4.54
C HIS A 18 0.27 1.52 -4.29
N ARG A 19 -0.96 1.86 -4.67
CA ARG A 19 -2.09 0.95 -4.58
C ARG A 19 -2.68 0.74 -5.96
N LEU A 20 -2.90 -0.53 -6.31
CA LEU A 20 -3.64 -0.94 -7.49
C LEU A 20 -4.94 -1.58 -7.04
N TYR A 21 -6.04 -1.23 -7.72
CA TYR A 21 -7.36 -1.77 -7.47
C TYR A 21 -7.93 -2.33 -8.77
N GLY A 22 -8.61 -3.47 -8.69
CA GLY A 22 -9.28 -4.09 -9.83
C GLY A 22 -10.52 -4.86 -9.38
N ASN A 23 -11.62 -4.69 -10.11
CA ASN A 23 -12.75 -5.60 -9.99
C ASN A 23 -12.47 -6.82 -10.87
N VAL A 24 -12.35 -8.00 -10.26
CA VAL A 24 -12.09 -9.27 -10.96
C VAL A 24 -13.14 -10.27 -10.52
N GLU A 25 -13.88 -10.84 -11.47
CA GLU A 25 -14.94 -11.82 -11.18
C GLU A 25 -16.01 -11.34 -10.18
N GLY A 26 -16.25 -10.03 -10.10
CA GLY A 26 -17.23 -9.43 -9.18
C GLY A 26 -16.66 -9.08 -7.80
N ASP A 27 -15.47 -9.56 -7.46
CA ASP A 27 -14.75 -9.25 -6.22
C ASP A 27 -13.79 -8.07 -6.41
N LEU A 28 -13.52 -7.35 -5.31
CA LEU A 28 -12.51 -6.31 -5.30
C LEU A 28 -11.15 -6.91 -4.94
N LEU A 29 -10.23 -6.88 -5.91
CA LEU A 29 -8.82 -7.20 -5.68
C LEU A 29 -8.05 -5.89 -5.50
N TRP A 30 -7.10 -5.89 -4.57
CA TRP A 30 -6.17 -4.79 -4.42
C TRP A 30 -4.79 -5.24 -3.97
N THR A 31 -3.79 -4.47 -4.37
CA THR A 31 -2.41 -4.61 -3.90
C THR A 31 -1.92 -3.29 -3.31
N PHE A 32 -0.92 -3.39 -2.45
CA PHE A 32 -0.21 -2.26 -1.89
C PHE A 32 1.28 -2.56 -1.83
N ASP A 33 2.01 -1.75 -2.57
CA ASP A 33 3.47 -1.70 -2.52
C ASP A 33 3.87 -0.56 -1.59
N ARG A 34 4.93 -0.79 -0.81
CA ARG A 34 5.40 0.15 0.22
C ARG A 34 6.90 0.34 0.14
N ALA A 35 7.33 1.58 0.30
CA ALA A 35 8.72 1.96 0.53
C ALA A 35 8.92 2.47 1.96
N THR A 36 10.12 2.25 2.49
CA THR A 36 10.62 2.89 3.71
C THR A 36 11.95 3.61 3.43
N SER A 37 12.63 4.11 4.46
CA SER A 37 14.00 4.64 4.29
C SER A 37 15.02 3.57 3.92
N ASP A 38 14.81 2.32 4.33
CA ASP A 38 15.78 1.22 4.16
C ASP A 38 15.37 0.25 3.05
N VAL A 39 14.12 0.33 2.60
CA VAL A 39 13.50 -0.63 1.70
C VAL A 39 12.84 0.12 0.55
N GLU A 40 13.30 -0.16 -0.67
CA GLU A 40 12.69 0.40 -1.88
C GLU A 40 11.24 -0.06 -2.06
N LEU A 41 10.51 0.60 -2.95
CA LEU A 41 9.11 0.29 -3.22
C LEU A 41 8.97 -1.16 -3.70
N GLN A 42 8.30 -1.99 -2.89
CA GLN A 42 8.08 -3.39 -3.20
C GLN A 42 6.73 -3.90 -2.66
N PRO A 43 6.25 -5.08 -3.12
CA PRO A 43 5.02 -5.66 -2.64
C PRO A 43 5.00 -5.83 -1.13
N TYR A 44 3.91 -5.39 -0.51
CA TYR A 44 3.75 -5.48 0.94
C TYR A 44 2.46 -6.19 1.34
N MET A 45 1.34 -5.86 0.68
CA MET A 45 0.04 -6.44 0.99
C MET A 45 -0.81 -6.61 -0.25
N TRP A 46 -1.73 -7.57 -0.20
CA TRP A 46 -2.82 -7.71 -1.16
C TRP A 46 -4.03 -8.36 -0.48
N ALA A 47 -5.22 -8.20 -1.06
CA ALA A 47 -6.39 -8.99 -0.67
C ALA A 47 -7.41 -9.09 -1.81
N ARG A 48 -8.33 -10.03 -1.65
CA ARG A 48 -9.55 -10.20 -2.46
C ARG A 48 -10.75 -10.08 -1.52
N LEU A 49 -11.64 -9.15 -1.79
CA LEU A 49 -12.82 -8.87 -0.97
C LEU A 49 -14.07 -9.25 -1.77
N ALA A 50 -14.85 -10.17 -1.21
CA ALA A 50 -16.16 -10.51 -1.74
C ALA A 50 -17.14 -9.33 -1.57
N ARG A 51 -18.02 -9.14 -2.55
CA ARG A 51 -19.11 -8.18 -2.45
C ARG A 51 -20.14 -8.68 -1.43
N ALA A 52 -20.51 -7.83 -0.47
CA ALA A 52 -21.59 -8.09 0.49
C ALA A 52 -22.98 -7.87 -0.12
#